data_AF-A0A0Q6X7U8-F1
#
_entry.id   AF-A0A0Q6X7U8-F1
#
_cell.length_a   1.000
_cell.length_b   1.000
_cell.length_c   1.000
_cell.angle_alpha   90.00
_cell.angle_beta   90.00
_cell.angle_gamma   90.00
#
_symmetry.space_group_name_H-M   'P 1'
#
loop_
_entity.id
_entity.type
_entity.pdbx_description
1 polymer ?
#
loop_
_entity_poly.entity_id
_entity_poly.type
_entity_poly.pdbx_seq_one_letter_code
_entity_poly.pdbx_strand_id
1 'polypeptide(L)'
;MRRLLAALAVTSLVALSACNRIDPIGTDLVALNSAGQAAMASANVQQAMSKVQAAKTPEEKAAILRESSLAIGRAQVDLQKVTMKSDEVRDIQGRMVTGFGKLSVGTKAAADAFESAVQADMDKARQQMREGQVEFLAAGEEMVKLAKARSVDLRAKS
;
A
#
# COMPACT_ATOMS: atom_id res chain seq x y z
N MET A 1 22.65 -7.83 -71.19
CA MET A 1 22.53 -6.52 -70.50
C MET A 1 21.04 -6.30 -70.22
N ARG A 2 20.52 -6.63 -69.02
CA ARG A 2 20.15 -5.68 -67.94
C ARG A 2 19.58 -4.38 -68.53
N ARG A 3 18.30 -4.02 -68.34
CA ARG A 3 17.69 -3.68 -67.04
C ARG A 3 16.17 -3.94 -67.03
N LEU A 4 15.76 -4.86 -66.17
CA LEU A 4 14.44 -4.89 -65.51
C LEU A 4 14.44 -3.81 -64.43
N LEU A 5 13.41 -2.97 -64.36
CA LEU A 5 13.02 -2.27 -63.14
C LEU A 5 11.49 -2.17 -63.13
N ALA A 6 10.87 -3.25 -62.64
CA ALA A 6 9.50 -3.24 -62.17
C ALA A 6 9.41 -2.27 -60.97
N ALA A 7 8.59 -1.23 -61.10
CA ALA A 7 8.28 -0.33 -60.00
C ALA A 7 7.39 -1.10 -59.00
N LEU A 8 8.00 -1.54 -57.90
CA LEU A 8 7.33 -2.20 -56.78
C LEU A 8 6.26 -1.27 -56.20
N ALA A 9 5.01 -1.70 -56.32
CA ALA A 9 3.98 -1.41 -55.35
C ALA A 9 4.36 -2.08 -54.03
N VAL A 10 4.80 -1.29 -53.04
CA VAL A 10 4.60 -1.63 -51.63
C VAL A 10 4.16 -0.36 -50.93
N THR A 11 2.84 -0.25 -50.82
CA THR A 11 2.11 0.54 -49.84
C THR A 11 2.64 0.23 -48.44
N SER A 12 3.65 0.97 -47.99
CA SER A 12 4.02 1.06 -46.57
C SER A 12 2.99 1.92 -45.82
N LEU A 13 1.77 1.40 -45.71
CA LEU A 13 0.96 1.59 -44.51
C LEU A 13 1.73 0.90 -43.38
N VAL A 14 2.71 1.60 -42.80
CA VAL A 14 3.15 1.30 -41.45
C VAL A 14 1.95 1.63 -40.59
N ALA A 15 1.11 0.61 -40.41
CA ALA A 15 0.01 0.63 -39.49
C ALA A 15 0.53 1.21 -38.18
N LEU A 16 -0.16 2.23 -37.70
CA LEU A 16 -0.15 2.62 -36.30
C LEU A 16 -0.57 1.39 -35.48
N SER A 17 0.34 0.46 -35.24
CA SER A 17 0.26 -0.51 -34.16
C SER A 17 0.98 0.02 -32.92
N ALA A 18 1.10 1.35 -32.79
CA ALA A 18 1.03 2.02 -31.51
C ALA A 18 -0.40 1.94 -30.96
N CYS A 19 -0.96 0.73 -30.89
CA CYS A 19 -1.92 0.42 -29.86
C CYS A 19 -1.12 0.58 -28.57
N ASN A 20 -1.32 1.70 -27.90
CA ASN A 20 -0.93 1.96 -26.52
C ASN A 20 -1.21 0.71 -25.67
N ARG A 21 -0.25 -0.21 -25.55
CA ARG A 21 -0.19 -1.07 -24.37
C ARG A 21 0.22 -0.13 -23.26
N ILE A 22 -0.78 0.50 -22.65
CA ILE A 22 -0.64 1.10 -21.33
C ILE A 22 -0.04 -0.01 -20.49
N ASP A 23 1.24 0.14 -20.13
CA ASP A 23 1.89 -0.79 -19.22
C ASP A 23 1.08 -0.74 -17.92
N PRO A 24 0.35 -1.82 -17.58
CA PRO A 24 -0.52 -1.80 -16.41
C PRO A 24 0.27 -1.55 -15.13
N ILE A 25 1.57 -1.89 -15.12
CA ILE A 25 2.44 -1.69 -13.96
C ILE A 25 2.54 -0.20 -13.59
N GLY A 26 2.74 0.68 -14.57
CA GLY A 26 2.89 2.11 -14.29
C GLY A 26 1.62 2.74 -13.71
N THR A 27 0.47 2.43 -14.31
CA THR A 27 -0.84 2.90 -13.80
C THR A 27 -1.14 2.33 -12.42
N ASP A 28 -0.89 1.04 -12.20
CA ASP A 28 -1.15 0.38 -10.92
C ASP A 28 -0.24 0.90 -9.82
N LEU A 29 1.04 1.19 -10.09
CA LEU A 29 1.96 1.77 -9.13
C LEU A 29 1.50 3.15 -8.63
N VAL A 30 1.02 4.00 -9.55
CA VAL A 30 0.47 5.31 -9.19
C VAL A 30 -0.82 5.15 -8.37
N ALA A 31 -1.71 4.25 -8.80
CA ALA A 31 -2.95 3.96 -8.09
C ALA A 31 -2.69 3.41 -6.68
N LEU A 32 -1.76 2.46 -6.54
CA LEU A 32 -1.37 1.88 -5.26
C LEU A 32 -0.71 2.92 -4.35
N ASN A 33 0.15 3.79 -4.88
CA ASN A 33 0.77 4.86 -4.10
C ASN A 33 -0.28 5.87 -3.58
N SER A 34 -1.25 6.25 -4.42
CA SER A 34 -2.36 7.12 -4.02
C SER A 34 -3.22 6.47 -2.93
N ALA A 35 -3.59 5.20 -3.15
CA ALA A 35 -4.37 4.41 -2.19
C ALA A 35 -3.64 4.20 -0.86
N GLY A 36 -2.34 3.91 -0.90
CA GLY A 36 -1.50 3.74 0.29
C GLY A 36 -1.40 5.03 1.10
N GLN A 37 -1.22 6.18 0.45
CA GLN A 37 -1.24 7.48 1.13
C GLN A 37 -2.61 7.79 1.75
N ALA A 38 -3.70 7.55 1.02
CA ALA A 38 -5.05 7.71 1.56
C ALA A 38 -5.29 6.78 2.77
N ALA A 39 -4.89 5.51 2.68
CA ALA A 39 -4.99 4.55 3.77
C ALA A 39 -4.20 5.01 5.02
N MET A 40 -2.97 5.48 4.85
CA MET A 40 -2.17 6.01 5.96
C MET A 40 -2.83 7.25 6.60
N ALA A 41 -3.37 8.16 5.80
CA ALA A 41 -4.08 9.33 6.29
C ALA A 41 -5.35 8.94 7.06
N SER A 42 -6.11 7.97 6.55
CA SER A 42 -7.33 7.45 7.20
C SER A 42 -7.03 6.68 8.48
N ALA A 43 -5.91 5.95 8.54
CA ALA A 43 -5.48 5.24 9.75
C ALA A 43 -5.06 6.20 10.87
N ASN A 44 -4.53 7.37 10.51
CA ASN A 44 -4.26 8.49 11.41
C ASN A 44 -3.49 8.12 12.69
N VAL A 45 -2.52 7.22 12.55
CA VAL A 45 -1.79 6.60 13.66
C VAL A 45 -1.04 7.64 14.50
N GLN A 46 -0.50 8.69 13.89
CA GLN A 46 0.21 9.75 14.60
C GLN A 46 -0.69 10.50 15.59
N GLN A 47 -1.91 10.87 15.16
CA GLN A 47 -2.85 11.54 16.05
C GLN A 47 -3.30 10.61 17.18
N ALA A 48 -3.58 9.33 16.87
CA ALA A 48 -3.92 8.34 17.89
C ALA A 48 -2.80 8.19 18.93
N MET A 49 -1.53 8.09 18.51
CA MET A 49 -0.39 7.99 19.43
C MET A 49 -0.22 9.24 20.30
N SER A 50 -0.42 10.44 19.74
CA SER A 50 -0.40 11.68 20.52
C SER A 50 -1.50 11.68 21.59
N LYS A 51 -2.72 11.25 21.25
CA LYS A 51 -3.82 11.10 22.21
C LYS A 51 -3.51 10.07 23.30
N VAL A 52 -2.93 8.91 22.95
CA VAL A 52 -2.53 7.88 23.92
C VAL A 52 -1.48 8.40 24.91
N GLN A 53 -0.53 9.21 24.45
CA GLN A 53 0.48 9.83 25.32
C GLN A 53 -0.12 10.87 26.28
N ALA A 54 -1.14 11.61 25.82
CA ALA A 54 -1.83 12.61 26.63
C ALA A 54 -2.86 12.02 27.60
N ALA A 55 -3.36 10.80 27.32
CA ALA A 55 -4.31 10.08 28.15
C ALA A 55 -3.72 9.73 29.53
N LYS A 56 -4.51 9.97 30.59
CA LYS A 56 -4.09 9.85 31.98
C LYS A 56 -4.42 8.47 32.54
N THR A 57 -5.47 7.82 32.03
CA THR A 57 -5.91 6.52 32.55
C THR A 57 -5.69 5.39 31.54
N PRO A 58 -5.54 4.13 32.01
CA PRO A 58 -5.50 2.96 31.12
C PRO A 58 -6.75 2.83 30.24
N GLU A 59 -7.93 3.16 30.75
CA GLU A 59 -9.20 3.07 30.03
C GLU A 59 -9.26 4.08 28.87
N GLU A 60 -8.79 5.32 29.09
CA GLU A 60 -8.66 6.32 28.03
C GLU A 60 -7.70 5.82 26.93
N LYS A 61 -6.56 5.24 27.31
CA LYS A 61 -5.59 4.67 26.36
C LYS A 61 -6.20 3.52 25.57
N ALA A 62 -6.91 2.61 26.24
CA ALA A 62 -7.59 1.48 25.61
C ALA A 62 -8.65 1.97 24.60
N ALA A 63 -9.47 2.95 24.97
CA ALA A 63 -10.48 3.52 24.08
C ALA A 63 -9.87 4.11 22.80
N ILE A 64 -8.81 4.93 22.94
CA ILE A 64 -8.11 5.54 21.80
C ILE A 64 -7.48 4.47 20.90
N LEU A 65 -6.89 3.43 21.49
CA LEU A 65 -6.29 2.34 20.71
C LEU A 65 -7.34 1.50 19.98
N ARG A 66 -8.53 1.29 20.55
CA ARG A 66 -9.64 0.64 19.83
C ARG A 66 -10.10 1.45 18.63
N GLU A 67 -10.29 2.76 18.81
CA GLU A 67 -10.64 3.64 17.69
C GLU A 67 -9.57 3.59 16.59
N SER A 68 -8.30 3.62 16.99
CA SER A 68 -7.17 3.51 16.08
C SER A 68 -7.16 2.16 15.34
N SER A 69 -7.37 1.04 16.04
CA SER A 69 -7.45 -0.29 15.44
C SER A 69 -8.55 -0.39 14.39
N LEU A 70 -9.72 0.20 14.66
CA LEU A 70 -10.83 0.28 13.70
C LEU A 70 -10.49 1.16 12.50
N ALA A 71 -9.82 2.29 12.71
CA ALA A 71 -9.37 3.17 11.63
C ALA A 71 -8.33 2.47 10.72
N ILE A 72 -7.35 1.79 11.30
CA ILE A 72 -6.36 0.97 10.60
C ILE A 72 -7.05 -0.16 9.83
N GLY A 73 -8.04 -0.84 10.44
CA GLY A 73 -8.81 -1.90 9.77
C GLY A 73 -9.63 -1.41 8.59
N ARG A 74 -10.23 -0.21 8.68
CA ARG A 74 -10.90 0.42 7.53
C ARG A 74 -9.91 0.77 6.41
N ALA A 75 -8.78 1.37 6.77
CA ALA A 75 -7.71 1.70 5.83
C ALA A 75 -7.18 0.45 5.11
N GLN A 76 -7.01 -0.66 5.82
CA GLN A 76 -6.67 -1.95 5.25
C GLN A 76 -7.68 -2.40 4.18
N VAL A 77 -8.96 -2.38 4.53
CA VAL A 77 -10.05 -2.82 3.64
C VAL A 77 -10.14 -1.94 2.40
N ASP A 78 -9.99 -0.62 2.57
CA ASP A 78 -10.03 0.31 1.45
C ASP A 78 -8.82 0.17 0.54
N LEU A 79 -7.62 -0.07 1.09
CA LEU A 79 -6.44 -0.41 0.31
C LEU A 79 -6.65 -1.71 -0.49
N GLN A 80 -7.25 -2.73 0.12
CA GLN A 80 -7.49 -4.03 -0.53
C GLN A 80 -8.51 -3.95 -1.69
N LYS A 81 -9.47 -3.02 -1.65
CA LYS A 81 -10.47 -2.83 -2.72
C LYS A 81 -9.88 -2.28 -4.02
N VAL A 82 -8.70 -1.68 -3.97
CA VAL A 82 -8.10 -1.09 -5.17
C VAL A 82 -7.66 -2.21 -6.11
N THR A 83 -8.20 -2.24 -7.32
CA THR A 83 -7.93 -3.33 -8.26
C THR A 83 -6.59 -3.11 -8.95
N MET A 84 -5.64 -4.05 -8.74
CA MET A 84 -4.35 -4.08 -9.44
C MET A 84 -4.39 -5.09 -10.60
N LYS A 85 -4.05 -4.63 -11.80
CA LYS A 85 -3.98 -5.45 -13.02
C LYS A 85 -2.67 -6.23 -13.11
N SER A 86 -1.57 -5.64 -12.68
CA SER A 86 -0.24 -6.24 -12.58
C SER A 86 -0.15 -7.15 -11.37
N ASP A 87 0.34 -8.37 -11.59
CA ASP A 87 0.60 -9.32 -10.51
C ASP A 87 1.71 -8.81 -9.56
N GLU A 88 2.74 -8.14 -10.10
CA GLU A 88 3.82 -7.55 -9.30
C GLU A 88 3.27 -6.48 -8.33
N VAL A 89 2.38 -5.62 -8.82
CA VAL A 89 1.81 -4.56 -7.97
C VAL A 89 0.75 -5.12 -7.01
N ARG A 90 0.04 -6.17 -7.40
CA ARG A 90 -0.90 -6.88 -6.53
C ARG A 90 -0.20 -7.57 -5.36
N ASP A 91 0.99 -8.15 -5.56
CA ASP A 91 1.80 -8.73 -4.47
C ASP A 91 2.20 -7.65 -3.45
N ILE A 92 2.71 -6.51 -3.94
CA ILE A 92 3.07 -5.37 -3.11
C ILE A 92 1.86 -4.89 -2.29
N GLN A 93 0.70 -4.72 -2.94
CA GLN A 93 -0.55 -4.36 -2.27
C GLN A 93 -0.91 -5.39 -1.20
N GLY A 94 -0.82 -6.69 -1.50
CA GLY A 94 -1.13 -7.78 -0.56
C GLY A 94 -0.27 -7.72 0.70
N ARG A 95 1.02 -7.40 0.55
CA ARG A 95 1.94 -7.22 1.68
C ARG A 95 1.64 -5.96 2.48
N MET A 96 1.30 -4.84 1.82
CA MET A 96 0.83 -3.63 2.52
C MET A 96 -0.44 -3.90 3.33
N VAL A 97 -1.42 -4.61 2.73
CA VAL A 97 -2.66 -5.04 3.40
C VAL A 97 -2.35 -5.95 4.59
N THR A 98 -1.42 -6.89 4.45
CA THR A 98 -0.98 -7.77 5.55
C THR A 98 -0.33 -6.97 6.69
N GLY A 99 0.52 -6.00 6.34
CA GLY A 99 1.13 -5.08 7.31
C GLY A 99 0.09 -4.27 8.10
N PHE A 100 -0.90 -3.70 7.41
CA PHE A 100 -2.04 -3.03 8.04
C PHE A 100 -2.85 -3.97 8.94
N GLY A 101 -3.07 -5.22 8.53
CA GLY A 101 -3.76 -6.22 9.34
C GLY A 101 -3.04 -6.52 10.65
N LYS A 102 -1.72 -6.75 10.60
CA LYS A 102 -0.89 -6.94 11.80
C LYS A 102 -0.89 -5.71 12.70
N LEU A 103 -0.83 -4.51 12.13
CA LEU A 103 -0.96 -3.25 12.87
C LEU A 103 -2.31 -3.13 13.57
N SER A 104 -3.42 -3.45 12.89
CA SER A 104 -4.77 -3.37 13.46
C SER A 104 -4.94 -4.35 14.61
N VAL A 105 -4.49 -5.60 14.42
CA VAL A 105 -4.54 -6.66 15.44
C VAL A 105 -3.66 -6.30 16.64
N GLY A 106 -2.42 -5.86 16.41
CA GLY A 106 -1.52 -5.44 17.48
C GLY A 106 -2.04 -4.23 18.25
N THR A 107 -2.67 -3.27 17.57
CA THR A 107 -3.29 -2.10 18.22
C THR A 107 -4.49 -2.51 19.08
N LYS A 108 -5.32 -3.46 18.59
CA LYS A 108 -6.41 -4.03 19.38
C LYS A 108 -5.88 -4.78 20.61
N ALA A 109 -4.87 -5.62 20.43
CA ALA A 109 -4.25 -6.35 21.53
C ALA A 109 -3.66 -5.39 22.57
N ALA A 110 -3.05 -4.27 22.15
CA ALA A 110 -2.57 -3.24 23.05
C ALA A 110 -3.72 -2.59 23.84
N ALA A 111 -4.86 -2.33 23.19
CA ALA A 111 -6.04 -1.82 23.89
C ALA A 111 -6.56 -2.79 24.95
N ASP A 112 -6.67 -4.07 24.60
CA ASP A 112 -7.16 -5.11 25.51
C ASP A 112 -6.17 -5.36 26.66
N ALA A 113 -4.87 -5.20 26.42
CA ALA A 113 -3.82 -5.33 27.43
C ALA A 113 -3.76 -4.15 28.44
N PHE A 114 -4.17 -2.95 28.03
CA PHE A 114 -4.34 -1.83 28.97
C PHE A 114 -5.46 -2.11 30.00
N GLU A 115 -6.46 -2.91 29.66
CA GLU A 115 -7.54 -3.30 30.58
C GLU A 115 -7.18 -4.50 31.45
N SER A 116 -6.41 -5.46 30.93
CA SER A 116 -6.02 -6.66 31.68
C SER A 116 -4.85 -6.44 32.65
N ALA A 117 -4.11 -5.32 32.51
CA ALA A 117 -2.89 -5.00 33.26
C ALA A 117 -1.77 -6.07 33.15
N VAL A 118 -1.80 -6.92 32.13
CA VAL A 118 -0.80 -7.97 31.90
C VAL A 118 0.30 -7.47 30.97
N GLN A 119 1.53 -7.31 31.50
CA GLN A 119 2.66 -6.79 30.73
C GLN A 119 3.05 -7.66 29.52
N ALA A 120 2.90 -8.99 29.62
CA ALA A 120 3.20 -9.92 28.52
C ALA A 120 2.29 -9.69 27.29
N ASP A 121 1.03 -9.29 27.50
CA ASP A 121 0.09 -9.00 26.41
C ASP A 121 0.47 -7.69 25.70
N MET A 122 0.98 -6.71 26.44
CA MET A 122 1.53 -5.48 25.87
C MET A 122 2.76 -5.75 24.99
N ASP A 123 3.64 -6.67 25.39
CA ASP A 123 4.85 -6.99 24.62
C ASP A 123 4.51 -7.76 23.33
N LYS A 124 3.54 -8.69 23.40
CA LYS A 124 3.01 -9.36 22.22
C LYS A 124 2.33 -8.38 21.26
N ALA A 125 1.53 -7.44 21.79
CA ALA A 125 0.90 -6.40 20.99
C ALA A 125 1.93 -5.53 20.27
N ARG A 126 3.00 -5.12 20.97
CA ARG A 126 4.13 -4.37 20.38
C ARG A 126 4.83 -5.15 19.28
N GLN A 127 5.05 -6.45 19.48
CA GLN A 127 5.65 -7.31 18.46
C GLN A 127 4.79 -7.33 17.19
N GLN A 128 3.49 -7.56 17.32
CA GLN A 128 2.57 -7.58 16.18
C GLN A 128 2.55 -6.24 15.43
N MET A 129 2.50 -5.13 16.15
CA MET A 129 2.59 -3.80 15.55
C MET A 129 3.92 -3.61 14.79
N ARG A 130 5.04 -4.07 15.37
CA ARG A 130 6.36 -3.97 14.75
C ARG A 130 6.46 -4.80 13.47
N GLU A 131 6.01 -6.04 13.51
CA GLU A 131 5.98 -6.92 12.34
C GLU A 131 5.12 -6.33 11.22
N GLY A 132 3.96 -5.77 11.56
CA GLY A 132 3.11 -5.09 10.59
C GLY A 132 3.76 -3.84 9.98
N GLN A 133 4.44 -3.04 10.79
CA GLN A 133 5.18 -1.86 10.32
C GLN A 133 6.32 -2.26 9.38
N VAL A 134 7.12 -3.26 9.75
CA VAL A 134 8.25 -3.74 8.93
C VAL A 134 7.75 -4.25 7.58
N GLU A 135 6.67 -5.04 7.58
CA GLU A 135 6.10 -5.58 6.35
C GLU A 135 5.54 -4.49 5.43
N PHE A 136 4.83 -3.51 5.99
CA PHE A 136 4.31 -2.37 5.25
C PHE A 136 5.43 -1.52 4.64
N LEU A 137 6.46 -1.20 5.42
CA LEU A 137 7.60 -0.41 4.95
C LEU A 137 8.39 -1.15 3.87
N ALA A 138 8.65 -2.45 4.03
CA ALA A 138 9.33 -3.25 3.03
C ALA A 138 8.55 -3.31 1.70
N ALA A 139 7.22 -3.42 1.76
CA ALA A 139 6.38 -3.34 0.57
C ALA A 139 6.42 -1.95 -0.09
N GLY A 140 6.40 -0.87 0.71
CA GLY A 140 6.56 0.49 0.21
C GLY A 140 7.91 0.73 -0.46
N GLU A 141 9.01 0.23 0.10
CA GLU A 141 10.34 0.29 -0.49
C GLU A 141 10.41 -0.46 -1.83
N GLU A 142 9.77 -1.63 -1.90
CA GLU A 142 9.69 -2.41 -3.13
C GLU A 142 8.87 -1.71 -4.21
N MET A 143 7.77 -1.06 -3.83
CA MET A 143 7.00 -0.19 -4.74
C MET A 143 7.88 0.91 -5.33
N VAL A 144 8.66 1.61 -4.51
CA VAL A 144 9.57 2.67 -4.98
C VAL A 144 10.66 2.11 -5.89
N LYS A 145 11.22 0.94 -5.55
CA LYS A 145 12.23 0.26 -6.36
C LYS A 145 11.66 -0.14 -7.73
N LEU A 146 10.45 -0.71 -7.76
CA LEU A 146 9.77 -1.11 -8.99
C LEU A 146 9.44 0.12 -9.84
N ALA A 147 8.93 1.20 -9.24
CA ALA A 147 8.67 2.45 -9.94
C ALA A 147 9.94 3.03 -10.58
N LYS A 148 11.06 3.03 -9.86
CA LYS A 148 12.35 3.46 -10.40
C LYS A 148 12.81 2.58 -11.57
N ALA A 149 12.66 1.26 -11.47
CA ALA A 149 13.02 0.33 -12.53
C ALA A 149 12.16 0.49 -13.79
N ARG A 150 10.91 0.93 -13.63
CA ARG A 150 9.95 1.16 -14.72
C ARG A 150 9.88 2.63 -15.18
N SER A 151 10.72 3.52 -14.64
CA SER A 151 10.70 4.96 -14.91
C SER A 151 9.34 5.63 -14.66
N VAL A 152 8.63 5.19 -13.63
CA VAL A 152 7.29 5.69 -13.25
C VAL A 152 7.42 6.80 -12.21
N ASP A 153 6.79 7.94 -12.45
CA ASP A 153 6.67 9.00 -11.45
C ASP A 153 5.49 8.74 -10.52
N LEU A 154 5.78 8.37 -9.28
CA LEU A 154 4.76 8.13 -8.25
C LEU A 154 4.03 9.41 -7.79
N ARG A 155 4.49 10.60 -8.20
CA ARG A 155 3.82 11.88 -7.94
C ARG A 155 2.81 12.24 -9.02
N ALA A 156 2.80 11.51 -10.14
CA ALA A 156 1.80 11.70 -11.17
C ALA A 156 0.42 11.46 -10.56
N LYS A 157 -0.50 12.41 -10.73
CA LYS A 157 -1.90 12.21 -10.32
C LYS A 157 -2.55 11.31 -11.36
N SER A 158 -3.12 10.18 -10.91
CA SER A 158 -4.03 9.36 -11.71
C SER A 158 -5.35 10.09 -11.96
#